data_AF-A0A0D0D2L3-F1
#
_entry.id   AF-A0A0D0D2L3-F1
#
_cell.length_a   1.000
_cell.length_b   1.000
_cell.length_c   1.000
_cell.angle_alpha   90.00
_cell.angle_beta   90.00
_cell.angle_gamma   90.00
#
_symmetry.space_group_name_H-M   'P 1'
#
loop_
_entity.id
_entity.type
_entity.pdbx_description
1 polymer ?
#
loop_
_entity_poly.entity_id
_entity_poly.type
_entity_poly.pdbx_seq_one_letter_code
_entity_poly.pdbx_strand_id
1 'polypeptide(L)'
;VFIELGVRAHFNIPKIHQLSHYVQSIRLYGSPDGFNTELPERLHIDFAKDAYHSNNKRDYEIWLQHQEAIFLRIAYLEWLRNRGVSLTHGADCTDSLLVHDSKSSASESIDDKPMPVRRSLLSLQTHALAKSPAYPQQTVERLERVHGAVDFLPALSAFLKKYLPRNEVIPGHQDRFDIFKEVVVNAPIVSQIGETLRRRRIRATPAVAAPASGRKPGRAAHFDMVLVLERPDERKGGS
;
A
#
# COMPACT_ATOMS: atom_id res chain seq x y z
N VAL A 1 -13.69 2.77 -63.48
CA VAL A 1 -14.76 1.86 -63.00
C VAL A 1 -15.58 2.42 -61.83
N PHE A 2 -15.14 2.44 -60.56
CA PHE A 2 -16.03 2.85 -59.44
C PHE A 2 -16.48 4.32 -59.43
N ILE A 3 -15.62 5.25 -59.88
CA ILE A 3 -15.97 6.68 -60.02
C ILE A 3 -16.83 6.88 -61.27
N GLU A 4 -16.45 6.26 -62.38
CA GLU A 4 -17.18 6.31 -63.66
C GLU A 4 -18.58 5.68 -63.59
N LEU A 5 -18.76 4.64 -62.76
CA LEU A 5 -20.06 4.01 -62.49
C LEU A 5 -20.87 4.73 -61.39
N GLY A 6 -20.36 5.85 -60.85
CA GLY A 6 -21.06 6.67 -59.85
C GLY A 6 -21.19 6.02 -58.45
N VAL A 7 -20.50 4.92 -58.19
CA VAL A 7 -20.61 4.18 -56.91
C VAL A 7 -19.93 4.93 -55.76
N ARG A 8 -18.86 5.70 -56.03
CA ARG A 8 -18.18 6.55 -55.05
C ARG A 8 -17.55 7.77 -55.71
N ALA A 9 -17.59 8.91 -55.03
CA ALA A 9 -17.00 10.17 -55.49
C ALA A 9 -15.47 10.23 -55.36
N HIS A 10 -14.89 9.60 -54.33
CA HIS A 10 -13.44 9.62 -54.08
C HIS A 10 -12.97 8.42 -53.25
N PHE A 11 -11.65 8.16 -53.25
CA PHE A 11 -11.00 7.10 -52.48
C PHE A 11 -10.28 7.58 -51.22
N ASN A 12 -10.73 8.68 -50.61
CA ASN A 12 -10.23 9.18 -49.32
C ASN A 12 -10.68 8.31 -48.13
N ILE A 13 -10.37 7.02 -48.19
CA ILE A 13 -10.61 6.09 -47.10
C ILE A 13 -9.44 6.27 -46.13
N PRO A 14 -9.68 6.64 -44.85
CA PRO A 14 -8.60 6.94 -43.91
C PRO A 14 -7.53 5.85 -43.83
N LYS A 15 -7.93 4.57 -43.88
CA LYS A 15 -7.01 3.43 -43.93
C LYS A 15 -6.06 3.44 -45.13
N ILE A 16 -6.54 3.79 -46.33
CA ILE A 16 -5.71 3.80 -47.55
C ILE A 16 -4.80 5.04 -47.55
N HIS A 17 -5.33 6.17 -47.09
CA HIS A 17 -4.51 7.38 -46.95
C HIS A 17 -3.34 7.15 -45.98
N GLN A 18 -3.58 6.47 -44.85
CA GLN A 18 -2.52 6.11 -43.90
C GLN A 18 -1.36 5.30 -44.53
N LEU A 19 -1.64 4.43 -45.50
CA LEU A 19 -0.61 3.65 -46.20
C LEU A 19 0.37 4.53 -46.98
N SER A 20 -0.08 5.69 -47.49
CA SER A 20 0.80 6.65 -48.16
C SER A 20 1.87 7.22 -47.24
N HIS A 21 1.54 7.38 -45.95
CA HIS A 21 2.50 7.79 -44.93
C HIS A 21 3.51 6.70 -44.60
N TYR A 22 3.13 5.42 -44.63
CA TYR A 22 4.07 4.32 -44.38
C TYR A 22 5.19 4.26 -45.41
N VAL A 23 4.92 4.55 -46.68
CA VAL A 23 5.97 4.60 -47.71
C VAL A 23 7.01 5.67 -47.38
N GLN A 24 6.55 6.85 -46.96
CA GLN A 24 7.44 7.94 -46.56
C GLN A 24 8.22 7.59 -45.28
N SER A 25 7.55 7.01 -44.29
CA SER A 25 8.19 6.57 -43.05
C SER A 25 9.24 5.50 -43.29
N ILE A 26 8.99 4.51 -44.15
CA ILE A 26 9.95 3.44 -44.46
C ILE A 26 11.20 4.00 -45.14
N ARG A 27 11.03 5.00 -46.02
CA ARG A 27 12.16 5.66 -46.69
C ARG A 27 13.01 6.50 -45.73
N LEU A 28 12.37 7.16 -44.76
CA LEU A 28 13.05 8.05 -43.81
C LEU A 28 13.65 7.31 -42.62
N TYR A 29 12.98 6.26 -42.12
CA TYR A 29 13.30 5.59 -40.85
C TYR A 29 13.69 4.12 -41.02
N GLY A 30 13.66 3.59 -42.24
CA GLY A 30 13.94 2.19 -42.56
C GLY A 30 12.72 1.28 -42.51
N SER A 31 12.89 0.03 -42.94
CA SER A 31 11.86 -1.01 -42.79
C SER A 31 11.53 -1.18 -41.30
N PRO A 32 10.27 -1.41 -40.91
CA PRO A 32 9.90 -1.79 -39.54
C PRO A 32 10.32 -3.23 -39.25
N ASP A 33 11.59 -3.54 -39.47
CA ASP A 33 12.16 -4.86 -39.23
C ASP A 33 12.25 -5.08 -37.70
N GLY A 34 11.74 -6.21 -37.23
CA GLY A 34 11.59 -6.51 -35.80
C GLY A 34 10.29 -6.01 -35.13
N PHE A 35 9.41 -5.30 -35.84
CA PHE A 35 8.07 -4.98 -35.32
C PHE A 35 7.09 -6.13 -35.59
N ASN A 36 6.96 -7.04 -34.62
CA ASN A 36 5.91 -8.06 -34.62
C ASN A 36 4.67 -7.51 -33.91
N THR A 37 3.47 -7.78 -34.43
CA THR A 37 2.19 -7.50 -33.76
C THR A 37 2.03 -8.28 -32.45
N GLU A 38 2.78 -9.36 -32.26
CA GLU A 38 2.80 -10.10 -31.00
C GLU A 38 3.29 -9.26 -29.81
N LEU A 39 4.23 -8.34 -30.00
CA LEU A 39 4.77 -7.54 -28.89
C LEU A 39 3.69 -6.63 -28.26
N PRO A 40 2.99 -5.78 -29.04
CA PRO A 40 1.88 -4.99 -28.48
C PRO A 40 0.70 -5.86 -28.05
N GLU A 41 0.46 -7.03 -28.66
CA GLU A 41 -0.58 -7.95 -28.21
C GLU A 41 -0.28 -8.56 -26.84
N ARG A 42 0.96 -9.03 -26.61
CA ARG A 42 1.41 -9.50 -25.29
C ARG A 42 1.33 -8.39 -24.25
N LEU A 43 1.78 -7.20 -24.60
CA LEU A 43 1.67 -6.01 -23.74
C LEU A 43 0.21 -5.74 -23.34
N HIS A 44 -0.73 -5.87 -24.28
CA HIS A 44 -2.15 -5.68 -24.03
C HIS A 44 -2.76 -6.81 -23.18
N ILE A 45 -2.25 -8.04 -23.27
CA ILE A 45 -2.63 -9.14 -22.36
C ILE A 45 -2.17 -8.81 -20.94
N ASP A 46 -0.88 -8.55 -20.76
CA ASP A 46 -0.25 -8.37 -19.44
C ASP A 46 -0.78 -7.12 -18.71
N PHE A 47 -0.99 -6.01 -19.43
CA PHE A 47 -1.35 -4.73 -18.81
C PHE A 47 -2.83 -4.36 -18.89
N ALA A 48 -3.60 -4.91 -19.84
CA ALA A 48 -5.03 -4.64 -19.90
C ALA A 48 -5.86 -5.84 -19.44
N LYS A 49 -5.63 -7.04 -19.99
CA LYS A 49 -6.47 -8.19 -19.64
C LYS A 49 -6.23 -8.66 -18.21
N ASP A 50 -4.97 -8.83 -17.79
CA ASP A 50 -4.65 -9.28 -16.44
C ASP A 50 -5.02 -8.22 -15.39
N ALA A 51 -4.80 -6.94 -15.70
CA ALA A 51 -5.25 -5.81 -14.88
C ALA A 51 -6.78 -5.80 -14.70
N TYR A 52 -7.51 -6.02 -15.80
CA TYR A 52 -8.97 -6.04 -15.79
C TYR A 52 -9.52 -7.23 -15.00
N HIS A 53 -8.87 -8.39 -15.10
CA HIS A 53 -9.27 -9.60 -14.37
C HIS A 53 -8.97 -9.48 -12.86
N SER A 54 -7.79 -8.98 -12.52
CA SER A 54 -7.33 -8.84 -11.12
C SER A 54 -8.09 -7.77 -10.33
N ASN A 55 -8.54 -6.69 -10.97
CA ASN A 55 -9.28 -5.62 -10.29
C ASN A 55 -10.82 -5.75 -10.39
N ASN A 56 -11.34 -6.96 -10.59
CA ASN A 56 -12.78 -7.23 -10.71
C ASN A 56 -13.47 -6.22 -11.66
N LYS A 57 -12.83 -5.94 -12.80
CA LYS A 57 -13.32 -5.08 -13.89
C LYS A 57 -13.51 -3.59 -13.54
N ARG A 58 -12.93 -3.10 -12.45
CA ARG A 58 -12.97 -1.66 -12.08
C ARG A 58 -11.55 -1.11 -11.98
N ASP A 59 -11.40 0.20 -12.15
CA ASP A 59 -10.20 0.98 -11.81
C ASP A 59 -8.84 0.34 -12.20
N TYR A 60 -8.74 -0.27 -13.39
CA TYR A 60 -7.52 -0.98 -13.81
C TYR A 60 -6.32 -0.04 -14.00
N GLU A 61 -6.57 1.26 -14.21
CA GLU A 61 -5.54 2.31 -14.25
C GLU A 61 -4.77 2.42 -12.94
N ILE A 62 -5.44 2.27 -11.79
CA ILE A 62 -4.79 2.30 -10.47
C ILE A 62 -3.90 1.07 -10.28
N TRP A 63 -4.36 -0.09 -10.76
CA TRP A 63 -3.55 -1.31 -10.74
C TRP A 63 -2.29 -1.14 -11.61
N LEU A 64 -2.44 -0.56 -12.80
CA LEU A 64 -1.33 -0.32 -13.71
C LEU A 64 -0.28 0.63 -13.11
N GLN A 65 -0.72 1.75 -12.54
CA GLN A 65 0.16 2.70 -11.83
C GLN A 65 0.90 2.04 -10.66
N HIS A 66 0.23 1.12 -9.95
CA HIS A 66 0.86 0.38 -8.86
C HIS A 66 1.96 -0.56 -9.36
N GLN A 67 1.70 -1.30 -10.45
CA GLN A 67 2.70 -2.16 -11.08
C GLN A 67 3.91 -1.36 -11.56
N GLU A 68 3.69 -0.24 -12.26
CA GLU A 68 4.77 0.65 -12.71
C GLU A 68 5.62 1.15 -11.53
N ALA A 69 4.98 1.58 -10.42
CA ALA A 69 5.70 2.02 -9.23
C ALA A 69 6.55 0.90 -8.60
N ILE A 70 6.05 -0.34 -8.59
CA ILE A 70 6.81 -1.51 -8.12
C ILE A 70 8.00 -1.77 -9.04
N PHE A 71 7.80 -1.83 -10.36
CA PHE A 71 8.87 -2.09 -11.31
C PHE A 71 9.97 -1.03 -11.23
N LEU A 72 9.60 0.26 -11.16
CA LEU A 72 10.53 1.35 -10.97
C LEU A 72 11.31 1.22 -9.65
N ARG A 73 10.63 0.81 -8.57
CA ARG A 73 11.29 0.60 -7.28
C ARG A 73 12.28 -0.56 -7.32
N ILE A 74 11.92 -1.68 -7.95
CA ILE A 74 12.81 -2.85 -8.12
C ILE A 74 14.05 -2.44 -8.92
N ALA A 75 13.86 -1.78 -10.07
CA ALA A 75 14.95 -1.30 -10.91
C ALA A 75 15.89 -0.34 -10.15
N TYR A 76 15.32 0.55 -9.33
CA TYR A 76 16.11 1.46 -8.48
C TYR A 76 16.94 0.70 -7.42
N LEU A 77 16.36 -0.31 -6.78
CA LEU A 77 17.08 -1.13 -5.79
C LEU A 77 18.20 -1.95 -6.45
N GLU A 78 17.96 -2.51 -7.63
CA GLU A 78 18.98 -3.22 -8.40
C GLU A 78 20.11 -2.28 -8.85
N TRP A 79 19.77 -1.07 -9.29
CA TRP A 79 20.75 -0.03 -9.63
C TRP A 79 21.63 0.34 -8.43
N LEU A 80 21.03 0.51 -7.23
CA LEU A 80 21.79 0.77 -6.00
C LEU A 80 22.71 -0.39 -5.66
N ARG A 81 22.21 -1.64 -5.76
CA ARG A 81 23.00 -2.86 -5.51
C ARG A 81 24.20 -2.95 -6.44
N ASN A 82 24.01 -2.64 -7.73
CA ASN A 82 25.08 -2.70 -8.72
C ASN A 82 26.11 -1.58 -8.57
N ARG A 83 25.77 -0.47 -7.91
CA ARG A 83 26.70 0.63 -7.61
C ARG A 83 27.45 0.51 -6.29
N GLY A 84 27.18 -0.54 -5.50
CA GLY A 84 27.78 -0.69 -4.18
C GLY A 84 27.37 0.40 -3.18
N VAL A 85 26.35 1.21 -3.50
CA VAL A 85 25.79 2.19 -2.60
C VAL A 85 24.90 1.44 -1.61
N SER A 86 25.52 0.91 -0.57
CA SER A 86 24.80 0.53 0.63
C SER A 86 24.17 1.80 1.21
N LEU A 87 22.86 1.77 1.50
CA LEU A 87 22.22 2.79 2.33
C LEU A 87 22.74 2.63 3.77
N THR A 88 24.03 2.92 3.98
CA THR A 88 24.58 3.11 5.31
C THR A 88 23.90 4.33 5.89
N HIS A 89 23.06 4.11 6.87
CA HIS A 89 22.57 5.15 7.77
C HIS A 89 23.78 5.73 8.52
N GLY A 90 24.39 6.79 7.98
CA GLY A 90 25.15 7.78 8.73
C GLY A 90 24.34 9.07 8.64
N ALA A 91 23.81 9.62 9.72
CA ALA A 91 24.56 10.34 10.76
C ALA A 91 25.51 11.37 10.12
N ASP A 92 25.18 12.64 10.35
CA ASP A 92 25.89 13.87 9.98
C ASP A 92 25.52 14.54 8.65
N CYS A 93 24.62 15.52 8.78
CA CYS A 93 24.80 16.83 8.14
C CYS A 93 24.49 17.88 9.21
N THR A 94 25.51 18.21 10.00
CA THR A 94 25.70 19.58 10.50
C THR A 94 25.78 20.51 9.30
N ASP A 95 24.97 21.56 9.24
CA ASP A 95 25.46 22.94 9.31
C ASP A 95 24.34 23.97 9.05
N SER A 96 24.18 24.82 10.06
CA SER A 96 23.70 26.21 10.09
C SER A 96 22.87 26.79 8.94
N LEU A 97 21.64 27.21 9.26
CA LEU A 97 21.25 28.61 9.04
C LEU A 97 20.41 29.13 10.22
N LEU A 98 20.96 30.16 10.85
CA LEU A 98 20.40 31.01 11.89
C LEU A 98 19.29 31.90 11.32
N VAL A 99 18.31 32.31 12.15
CA VAL A 99 17.99 33.73 12.50
C VAL A 99 16.67 33.81 13.30
N HIS A 100 16.82 34.32 14.54
CA HIS A 100 15.95 35.15 15.39
C HIS A 100 14.40 35.09 15.41
N ASP A 101 13.88 34.66 16.57
CA ASP A 101 13.19 35.42 17.64
C ASP A 101 12.07 36.45 17.31
N SER A 102 10.82 36.19 17.75
CA SER A 102 10.09 37.02 18.74
C SER A 102 8.62 36.60 18.96
N LYS A 103 8.14 36.95 20.15
CA LYS A 103 6.95 36.54 20.94
C LYS A 103 5.56 36.96 20.40
N SER A 104 4.50 36.23 20.82
CA SER A 104 3.37 36.74 21.67
C SER A 104 1.96 36.17 21.36
N SER A 105 1.32 35.66 22.42
CA SER A 105 -0.10 35.58 22.84
C SER A 105 -1.27 35.08 21.96
N ALA A 106 -1.94 34.08 22.56
CA ALA A 106 -3.32 33.59 22.55
C ALA A 106 -4.46 34.32 21.80
N SER A 107 -5.26 33.55 21.03
CA SER A 107 -6.71 33.33 21.24
C SER A 107 -7.30 32.36 20.19
N GLU A 108 -8.47 31.79 20.50
CA GLU A 108 -9.13 30.61 19.93
C GLU A 108 -9.64 30.74 18.47
N SER A 109 -9.58 29.64 17.70
CA SER A 109 -10.69 29.14 16.86
C SER A 109 -10.28 27.85 16.12
N ILE A 110 -11.26 26.97 15.92
CA ILE A 110 -11.16 25.69 15.22
C ILE A 110 -11.08 25.99 13.72
N ASP A 111 -9.93 25.75 13.09
CA ASP A 111 -9.85 25.73 11.62
C ASP A 111 -8.75 24.77 11.12
N ASP A 112 -9.07 24.06 10.04
CA ASP A 112 -8.32 22.96 9.45
C ASP A 112 -7.14 23.51 8.62
N LYS A 113 -5.95 23.60 9.23
CA LYS A 113 -4.68 23.88 8.53
C LYS A 113 -3.55 22.95 9.00
N PRO A 114 -2.70 22.47 8.08
CA PRO A 114 -1.60 21.57 8.43
C PRO A 114 -0.55 22.32 9.28
N MET A 115 -0.32 21.85 10.50
CA MET A 115 0.72 22.39 11.38
C MET A 115 2.13 22.01 10.87
N PRO A 116 3.11 22.93 10.92
CA PRO A 116 4.51 22.59 10.67
C PRO A 116 5.06 21.90 11.93
N VAL A 117 5.15 20.58 11.89
CA VAL A 117 5.56 19.78 13.05
C VAL A 117 7.08 19.73 13.16
N ARG A 118 7.63 20.47 14.13
CA ARG A 118 9.03 20.39 14.55
C ARG A 118 9.35 18.96 15.05
N ARG A 119 10.27 18.28 14.34
CA ARG A 119 11.31 17.27 14.72
C ARG A 119 11.12 16.25 15.87
N SER A 120 10.01 16.19 16.61
CA SER A 120 9.85 15.31 17.80
C SER A 120 9.00 14.04 17.57
N LEU A 121 8.47 13.82 16.36
CA LEU A 121 7.56 12.68 16.09
C LEU A 121 8.23 11.41 15.55
N LEU A 122 9.57 11.36 15.50
CA LEU A 122 10.29 10.15 15.07
C LEU A 122 10.21 9.01 16.11
N SER A 123 9.70 9.26 17.32
CA SER A 123 9.76 8.30 18.44
C SER A 123 8.41 7.89 19.05
N LEU A 124 7.26 8.38 18.56
CA LEU A 124 5.96 7.93 19.08
C LEU A 124 5.18 7.25 17.96
N GLN A 125 5.51 5.98 17.73
CA GLN A 125 4.65 5.06 16.99
C GLN A 125 3.36 4.89 17.81
N THR A 126 2.43 5.83 17.62
CA THR A 126 1.16 5.85 18.31
C THR A 126 0.17 4.96 17.55
N HIS A 127 -0.48 4.08 18.30
CA HIS A 127 -1.60 3.30 17.82
C HIS A 127 -2.89 3.82 18.47
N ALA A 128 -4.00 3.73 17.74
CA ALA A 128 -5.32 4.09 18.22
C ALA A 128 -6.31 2.95 17.94
N LEU A 129 -7.18 2.69 18.92
CA LEU A 129 -8.28 1.74 18.85
C LEU A 129 -9.62 2.48 18.91
N ALA A 130 -10.69 1.81 18.49
CA ALA A 130 -12.04 2.34 18.66
C ALA A 130 -12.38 2.52 20.16
N LYS A 131 -13.22 3.50 20.50
CA LYS A 131 -13.63 3.77 21.89
C LYS A 131 -14.32 2.58 22.56
N SER A 132 -14.97 1.71 21.78
CA SER A 132 -15.69 0.55 22.28
C SER A 132 -15.33 -0.68 21.46
N PRO A 133 -15.13 -1.84 22.11
CA PRO A 133 -14.81 -3.07 21.41
C PRO A 133 -16.01 -3.55 20.59
N ALA A 134 -15.71 -4.16 19.46
CA ALA A 134 -16.76 -4.73 18.62
C ALA A 134 -17.32 -6.04 19.20
N TYR A 135 -16.48 -6.78 19.93
CA TYR A 135 -16.86 -7.98 20.66
C TYR A 135 -16.20 -7.94 22.04
N PRO A 136 -16.90 -7.43 23.07
CA PRO A 136 -16.35 -7.37 24.43
C PRO A 136 -16.25 -8.77 25.06
N GLN A 137 -15.33 -8.95 26.01
CA GLN A 137 -15.28 -10.05 26.98
C GLN A 137 -15.31 -11.47 26.35
N GLN A 138 -14.56 -11.67 25.27
CA GLN A 138 -14.48 -12.93 24.53
C GLN A 138 -13.48 -13.90 25.17
N THR A 139 -13.82 -15.19 25.19
CA THR A 139 -12.93 -16.26 25.67
C THR A 139 -11.84 -16.57 24.66
N VAL A 140 -10.69 -17.05 25.14
CA VAL A 140 -9.56 -17.45 24.28
C VAL A 140 -9.97 -18.50 23.25
N GLU A 141 -10.74 -19.52 23.64
CA GLU A 141 -11.25 -20.54 22.70
C GLU A 141 -12.00 -19.92 21.50
N ARG A 142 -12.71 -18.81 21.74
CA ARG A 142 -13.43 -18.10 20.68
C ARG A 142 -12.50 -17.26 19.81
N LEU A 143 -11.44 -16.67 20.37
CA LEU A 143 -10.38 -16.00 19.60
C LEU A 143 -9.74 -17.00 18.63
N GLU A 144 -9.40 -18.19 19.12
CA GLU A 144 -8.77 -19.24 18.31
C GLU A 144 -9.72 -19.75 17.22
N ARG A 145 -10.94 -20.17 17.60
CA ARG A 145 -11.88 -20.82 16.67
C ARG A 145 -12.49 -19.87 15.65
N VAL A 146 -12.84 -18.64 16.05
CA VAL A 146 -13.58 -17.70 15.19
C VAL A 146 -12.65 -16.73 14.48
N HIS A 147 -11.58 -16.28 15.16
CA HIS A 147 -10.66 -15.29 14.61
C HIS A 147 -9.36 -15.92 14.08
N GLY A 148 -9.17 -17.24 14.24
CA GLY A 148 -7.96 -17.93 13.81
C GLY A 148 -6.71 -17.58 14.63
N ALA A 149 -6.90 -16.95 15.79
CA ALA A 149 -5.81 -16.40 16.61
C ALA A 149 -5.20 -17.46 17.54
N VAL A 150 -4.74 -18.57 16.96
CA VAL A 150 -4.19 -19.74 17.68
C VAL A 150 -2.97 -19.40 18.54
N ASP A 151 -2.12 -18.49 18.07
CA ASP A 151 -0.90 -18.08 18.77
C ASP A 151 -1.11 -16.86 19.68
N PHE A 152 -2.37 -16.43 19.92
CA PHE A 152 -2.64 -15.20 20.67
C PHE A 152 -2.08 -15.24 22.10
N LEU A 153 -2.38 -16.30 22.87
CA LEU A 153 -1.90 -16.41 24.25
C LEU A 153 -0.37 -16.54 24.35
N PRO A 154 0.29 -17.42 23.56
CA PRO A 154 1.75 -17.47 23.51
C PRO A 154 2.38 -16.11 23.15
N ALA A 155 1.87 -15.44 22.13
CA ALA A 155 2.37 -14.14 21.69
C ALA A 155 2.17 -13.05 22.74
N LEU A 156 0.99 -12.99 23.39
CA LEU A 156 0.72 -12.06 24.47
C LEU A 156 1.64 -12.30 25.67
N SER A 157 1.84 -13.56 26.05
CA SER A 157 2.74 -13.94 27.14
C SER A 157 4.18 -13.51 26.85
N ALA A 158 4.67 -13.74 25.63
CA ALA A 158 6.00 -13.33 25.20
C ALA A 158 6.13 -11.79 25.19
N PHE A 159 5.10 -11.09 24.70
CA PHE A 159 5.05 -9.63 24.69
C PHE A 159 5.11 -9.03 26.10
N LEU A 160 4.28 -9.53 27.03
CA LEU A 160 4.25 -9.05 28.41
C LEU A 160 5.61 -9.29 29.10
N LYS A 161 6.22 -10.47 28.91
CA LYS A 161 7.56 -10.75 29.47
C LYS A 161 8.65 -9.83 28.91
N LYS A 162 8.63 -9.57 27.59
CA LYS A 162 9.64 -8.75 26.91
C LYS A 162 9.54 -7.27 27.27
N TYR A 163 8.34 -6.71 27.27
CA TYR A 163 8.13 -5.26 27.39
C TYR A 163 7.65 -4.80 28.76
N LEU A 164 7.13 -5.72 29.59
CA LEU A 164 6.64 -5.45 30.94
C LEU A 164 7.22 -6.49 31.93
N PRO A 165 8.55 -6.53 32.15
CA PRO A 165 9.20 -7.57 32.94
C PRO A 165 8.81 -7.58 34.43
N ARG A 166 8.19 -6.50 34.92
CA ARG A 166 7.63 -6.40 36.29
C ARG A 166 6.17 -6.85 36.38
N ASN A 167 5.56 -7.26 35.27
CA ASN A 167 4.17 -7.70 35.27
C ASN A 167 4.09 -9.17 35.73
N GLU A 168 3.32 -9.40 36.79
CA GLU A 168 3.08 -10.74 37.34
C GLU A 168 1.84 -11.42 36.73
N VAL A 169 1.10 -10.72 35.87
CA VAL A 169 -0.09 -11.26 35.20
C VAL A 169 0.33 -12.29 34.15
N ILE A 170 -0.10 -13.54 34.36
CA ILE A 170 0.09 -14.64 33.42
C ILE A 170 -1.25 -14.84 32.69
N PRO A 171 -1.36 -14.46 31.40
CA PRO A 171 -2.61 -14.62 30.67
C PRO A 171 -2.88 -16.12 30.45
N GLY A 172 -4.12 -16.54 30.69
CA GLY A 172 -4.56 -17.93 30.60
C GLY A 172 -5.83 -18.09 29.77
N HIS A 173 -6.24 -19.35 29.53
CA HIS A 173 -7.42 -19.67 28.72
C HIS A 173 -8.75 -19.26 29.35
N GLN A 174 -8.78 -19.03 30.67
CA GLN A 174 -9.96 -18.58 31.40
C GLN A 174 -10.19 -17.05 31.27
N ASP A 175 -9.20 -16.31 30.77
CA ASP A 175 -9.28 -14.87 30.64
C ASP A 175 -10.22 -14.45 29.51
N ARG A 176 -10.69 -13.21 29.63
CA ARG A 176 -11.59 -12.58 28.67
C ARG A 176 -10.96 -11.33 28.09
N PHE A 177 -11.04 -11.22 26.77
CA PHE A 177 -10.42 -10.15 26.02
C PHE A 177 -11.44 -9.39 25.18
N ASP A 178 -11.24 -8.08 25.11
CA ASP A 178 -12.02 -7.21 24.24
C ASP A 178 -11.44 -7.21 22.82
N ILE A 179 -12.27 -7.54 21.83
CA ILE A 179 -11.84 -7.65 20.43
C ILE A 179 -12.29 -6.42 19.64
N PHE A 180 -11.33 -5.82 18.92
CA PHE A 180 -11.53 -4.69 18.02
C PHE A 180 -11.40 -5.15 16.57
N LYS A 181 -12.12 -4.50 15.66
CA LYS A 181 -12.10 -4.83 14.21
C LYS A 181 -10.99 -4.13 13.45
N GLU A 182 -10.46 -3.06 14.04
CA GLU A 182 -9.45 -2.24 13.40
C GLU A 182 -8.52 -1.60 14.43
N VAL A 183 -7.26 -1.46 14.02
CA VAL A 183 -6.26 -0.65 14.69
C VAL A 183 -5.73 0.39 13.71
N VAL A 184 -5.52 1.59 14.20
CA VAL A 184 -4.92 2.68 13.43
C VAL A 184 -3.51 2.88 13.93
N VAL A 185 -2.52 2.79 13.03
CA VAL A 185 -1.11 2.98 13.34
C VAL A 185 -0.58 4.17 12.55
N ASN A 186 0.10 5.08 13.23
CA ASN A 186 0.79 6.17 12.57
C ASN A 186 2.17 5.68 12.10
N ALA A 187 2.38 5.66 10.79
CA ALA A 187 3.68 5.32 10.21
C ALA A 187 4.65 6.50 10.36
N PRO A 188 5.95 6.23 10.58
CA PRO A 188 6.95 7.28 10.70
C PRO A 188 7.04 8.09 9.41
N ILE A 189 7.42 9.36 9.54
CA ILE A 189 7.66 10.25 8.41
C ILE A 189 8.86 9.68 7.62
N VAL A 190 8.65 9.45 6.33
CA VAL A 190 9.69 9.04 5.40
C VAL A 190 9.96 10.24 4.50
N SER A 191 11.08 10.92 4.72
CA SER A 191 11.43 12.20 4.07
C SER A 191 11.39 12.13 2.54
N GLN A 192 11.63 10.96 1.95
CA GLN A 192 11.61 10.72 0.51
C GLN A 192 10.18 10.68 -0.10
N ILE A 193 9.14 10.56 0.74
CA ILE A 193 7.76 10.30 0.32
C ILE A 193 6.80 11.42 0.79
N GLY A 194 7.29 12.35 1.62
CA GLY A 194 6.58 13.52 2.11
C GLY A 194 6.72 13.72 3.62
N GLU A 195 6.48 14.94 4.09
CA GLU A 195 6.68 15.36 5.49
C GLU A 195 5.47 15.06 6.41
N THR A 196 4.46 14.33 5.93
CA THR A 196 3.24 14.06 6.69
C THR A 196 3.24 12.67 7.31
N LEU A 197 2.79 12.59 8.58
CA LEU A 197 2.53 11.32 9.23
C LEU A 197 1.42 10.57 8.50
N ARG A 198 1.73 9.36 8.03
CA ARG A 198 0.77 8.53 7.31
C ARG A 198 0.02 7.66 8.29
N ARG A 199 -1.26 7.97 8.46
CA ARG A 199 -2.20 7.14 9.22
C ARG A 199 -2.53 5.88 8.40
N ARG A 200 -2.18 4.70 8.92
CA ARG A 200 -2.57 3.41 8.33
C ARG A 200 -3.64 2.77 9.18
N ARG A 201 -4.71 2.31 8.54
CA ARG A 201 -5.78 1.55 9.19
C ARG A 201 -5.67 0.10 8.79
N ILE A 202 -5.62 -0.77 9.79
CA ILE A 202 -5.43 -2.21 9.63
C ILE A 202 -6.69 -2.88 10.18
N ARG A 203 -7.28 -3.79 9.40
CA ARG A 203 -8.57 -4.41 9.69
C ARG A 203 -8.47 -5.92 9.71
N ALA A 204 -9.13 -6.51 10.70
CA ALA A 204 -9.30 -7.96 10.81
C ALA A 204 -10.72 -8.25 11.27
N THR A 205 -11.50 -8.96 10.44
CA THR A 205 -12.86 -9.38 10.77
C THR A 205 -13.09 -10.84 10.37
N PRO A 206 -13.67 -11.67 11.26
CA PRO A 206 -13.96 -13.06 10.95
C PRO A 206 -15.11 -13.17 9.93
N ALA A 207 -15.26 -14.35 9.33
CA ALA A 207 -16.40 -14.63 8.48
C ALA A 207 -17.70 -14.59 9.31
N VAL A 208 -18.73 -13.98 8.76
CA VAL A 208 -20.07 -13.91 9.35
C VAL A 208 -21.02 -14.70 8.45
N ALA A 209 -21.54 -15.81 8.98
CA ALA A 209 -22.53 -16.62 8.26
C ALA A 209 -23.81 -15.80 7.97
N ALA A 210 -24.47 -16.12 6.86
CA ALA A 210 -25.78 -15.54 6.56
C ALA A 210 -26.79 -16.01 7.63
N PRO A 211 -27.59 -15.11 8.21
CA PRO A 211 -28.65 -15.53 9.13
C PRO A 211 -29.68 -16.38 8.39
N ALA A 212 -30.15 -17.46 9.00
CA ALA A 212 -31.13 -18.39 8.39
C ALA A 212 -32.42 -17.70 7.91
N SER A 213 -32.78 -16.56 8.51
CA SER A 213 -33.97 -15.75 8.19
C SER A 213 -33.64 -14.33 7.71
N GLY A 214 -32.37 -14.03 7.41
CA GLY A 214 -31.90 -12.67 7.13
C GLY A 214 -31.78 -12.36 5.64
N ARG A 215 -32.23 -11.17 5.23
CA ARG A 215 -32.09 -10.66 3.86
C ARG A 215 -30.66 -10.26 3.47
N LYS A 216 -29.71 -10.29 4.41
CA LYS A 216 -28.31 -9.89 4.19
C LYS A 216 -27.45 -11.13 3.92
N PRO A 217 -26.71 -11.17 2.80
CA PRO A 217 -25.76 -12.25 2.55
C PRO A 217 -24.69 -12.26 3.65
N GLY A 218 -24.14 -13.46 3.92
CA GLY A 218 -22.99 -13.61 4.79
C GLY A 218 -21.79 -12.81 4.28
N ARG A 219 -20.86 -12.48 5.17
CA ARG A 219 -19.64 -11.74 4.84
C ARG A 219 -18.44 -12.66 5.01
N ALA A 220 -17.61 -12.77 3.97
CA ALA A 220 -16.34 -13.49 4.06
C ALA A 220 -15.39 -12.85 5.09
N ALA A 221 -14.46 -13.64 5.62
CA ALA A 221 -13.40 -13.13 6.47
C ALA A 221 -12.56 -12.09 5.69
N HIS A 222 -12.03 -11.12 6.41
CA HIS A 222 -11.18 -10.06 5.85
C HIS A 222 -10.01 -9.78 6.78
N PHE A 223 -8.81 -9.75 6.21
CA PHE A 223 -7.58 -9.47 6.94
C PHE A 223 -6.65 -8.62 6.08
N ASP A 224 -6.25 -7.45 6.59
CA ASP A 224 -5.27 -6.59 5.95
C ASP A 224 -3.85 -7.12 6.20
N MET A 225 -3.06 -7.24 5.14
CA MET A 225 -1.63 -7.57 5.26
C MET A 225 -0.82 -6.35 5.65
N VAL A 226 0.10 -6.51 6.61
CA VAL A 226 0.98 -5.45 7.11
C VAL A 226 2.42 -5.90 7.01
N LEU A 227 3.25 -5.12 6.31
CA LEU A 227 4.69 -5.31 6.27
C LEU A 227 5.34 -4.46 7.36
N VAL A 228 6.05 -5.13 8.28
CA VAL A 228 6.81 -4.50 9.35
C VAL A 228 8.28 -4.50 8.96
N LEU A 229 8.89 -3.32 8.95
CA LEU A 229 10.34 -3.18 8.79
C LEU A 229 11.00 -3.47 10.14
N GLU A 230 11.54 -4.66 10.29
CA GLU A 230 12.31 -5.04 11.48
C GLU A 230 13.69 -4.39 11.40
N ARG A 231 14.05 -3.59 12.43
CA ARG A 231 15.40 -3.02 12.51
C ARG A 231 16.37 -4.10 13.04
N PRO A 232 17.57 -4.24 12.46
CA PRO A 232 18.49 -5.34 12.76
C PRO A 232 19.02 -5.39 14.20
N ASP A 233 18.73 -4.39 15.05
CA ASP A 233 19.25 -4.30 16.42
C ASP A 233 18.57 -5.25 17.43
N GLU A 234 17.47 -5.93 17.07
CA GLU A 234 16.77 -6.84 17.98
C GLU A 234 17.33 -8.28 18.01
N ARG A 235 18.38 -8.61 17.24
CA ARG A 235 19.01 -9.95 17.23
C ARG A 235 20.02 -10.21 18.36
N LYS A 236 20.32 -9.25 19.24
CA LYS A 236 21.21 -9.50 20.38
C LYS A 236 20.41 -9.94 21.61
N GLY A 237 20.01 -11.22 21.62
CA GLY A 237 19.31 -11.82 22.75
C GLY A 237 19.08 -13.31 22.53
N GLY A 238 20.16 -14.05 22.25
CA GLY A 238 20.09 -15.49 22.03
C GLY A 238 21.49 -16.09 21.92
N SER A 239 22.14 -16.23 23.08
CA SER A 239 23.17 -17.24 23.32
C SER A 239 23.09 -17.68 24.77
#